data_AF-K1QH53-F1
#
_entry.id   AF-K1QH53-F1
#
_cell.length_a   1.000
_cell.length_b   1.000
_cell.length_c   1.000
_cell.angle_alpha   90.00
_cell.angle_beta   90.00
_cell.angle_gamma   90.00
#
_symmetry.space_group_name_H-M   'P 1'
#
loop_
_entity.id
_entity.type
_entity.pdbx_description
1 polymer ?
#
loop_
_entity_poly.entity_id
_entity_poly.type
_entity_poly.pdbx_seq_one_letter_code
_entity_poly.pdbx_strand_id
1 'polypeptide(L)'
;MRVPNVNSNDFAFAYRYEKIVVFDYTRESKDHINYDLLEDLKNGSIWSPKYQSAVKTWKYNVKVICFSNFPPKYEALSHDRWNVLELRDGKLRRTRAPPTPSSTHPIHRGGHPARHTGRGGRPPHHYPHYHPSERSPWDSTWTTVS
;
A
#
# COMPACT_ATOMS: atom_id res chain seq x y z
N MET A 1 -2.71 18.04 -4.47
CA MET A 1 -2.21 18.61 -3.20
C MET A 1 -0.73 18.27 -3.07
N ARG A 2 0.16 19.23 -2.75
CA ARG A 2 1.55 18.96 -2.35
C ARG A 2 1.60 18.83 -0.83
N VAL A 3 2.28 17.80 -0.35
CA VAL A 3 2.25 17.40 1.05
C VAL A 3 3.69 17.10 1.50
N PRO A 4 4.21 17.80 2.52
CA PRO A 4 5.49 17.44 3.12
C PRO A 4 5.33 16.14 3.93
N ASN A 5 6.40 15.66 4.57
CA ASN A 5 6.23 14.55 5.51
C ASN A 5 5.36 15.00 6.70
N VAL A 6 4.14 14.48 6.80
CA VAL A 6 3.13 14.83 7.81
C VAL A 6 2.57 13.57 8.45
N ASN A 7 2.11 13.68 9.70
CA ASN A 7 1.41 12.56 10.34
C ASN A 7 0.04 12.31 9.68
N SER A 8 -0.45 11.07 9.76
CA SER A 8 -1.72 10.67 9.13
C SER A 8 -2.91 11.47 9.61
N ASN A 9 -2.95 11.84 10.89
CA ASN A 9 -4.12 12.51 11.48
C ASN A 9 -4.27 13.96 10.97
N ASP A 10 -3.15 14.67 10.85
CA ASP A 10 -3.10 16.00 10.26
C ASP A 10 -3.44 15.97 8.78
N PHE A 11 -2.87 15.01 8.06
CA PHE A 11 -3.22 14.81 6.66
C PHE A 11 -4.71 14.50 6.49
N ALA A 12 -5.24 13.54 7.25
CA ALA A 12 -6.63 13.11 7.14
C ALA A 12 -7.60 14.25 7.42
N PHE A 13 -7.27 15.13 8.37
CA PHE A 13 -8.04 16.34 8.61
C PHE A 13 -7.99 17.31 7.43
N ALA A 14 -6.79 17.63 6.94
CA ALA A 14 -6.56 18.59 5.86
C ALA A 14 -7.01 18.11 4.46
N TYR A 15 -7.09 16.79 4.23
CA TYR A 15 -7.42 16.21 2.93
C TYR A 15 -8.83 16.56 2.47
N ARG A 16 -8.95 17.08 1.24
CA ARG A 16 -10.21 17.53 0.62
C ARG A 16 -10.53 16.77 -0.66
N TYR A 17 -10.32 15.46 -0.65
CA TYR A 17 -10.72 14.58 -1.76
C TYR A 17 -9.97 14.89 -3.07
N GLU A 18 -8.71 15.28 -2.99
CA GLU A 18 -7.89 15.54 -4.15
C GLU A 18 -7.60 14.26 -4.94
N LYS A 19 -7.83 14.29 -6.26
CA LYS A 19 -7.54 13.16 -7.15
C LYS A 19 -6.04 12.87 -7.30
N ILE A 20 -5.20 13.86 -7.01
CA ILE A 20 -3.74 13.78 -7.13
C ILE A 20 -3.11 14.32 -5.83
N VAL A 21 -2.31 13.48 -5.19
CA VAL A 21 -1.55 13.80 -3.98
C VAL A 21 -0.07 13.59 -4.27
N VAL A 22 0.74 14.59 -3.93
CA VAL A 22 2.18 14.60 -4.19
C VAL A 22 2.90 14.71 -2.85
N PHE A 23 3.67 13.68 -2.51
CA PHE A 23 4.55 13.66 -1.35
C PHE A 23 5.98 14.00 -1.75
N ASP A 24 6.65 14.80 -0.92
CA ASP A 24 8.04 15.21 -1.11
C ASP A 24 8.85 14.80 0.12
N TYR A 25 9.66 13.75 -0.03
CA TYR A 25 10.45 13.17 1.05
C TYR A 25 11.91 13.59 0.95
N THR A 26 12.37 14.25 2.02
CA THR A 26 13.79 14.57 2.21
C THR A 26 14.60 13.33 2.57
N ARG A 27 15.93 13.35 2.38
CA ARG A 27 16.82 12.22 2.72
C ARG A 27 16.67 11.73 4.16
N GLU A 28 16.40 12.64 5.09
CA GLU A 28 16.20 12.34 6.51
C GLU A 28 14.88 11.64 6.80
N SER A 29 13.87 11.80 5.93
CA SER A 29 12.54 11.19 6.11
C SER A 29 12.51 9.70 5.76
N LYS A 30 13.62 9.11 5.30
CA LYS A 30 13.70 7.74 4.78
C LYS A 30 13.08 6.70 5.71
N ASP A 31 13.37 6.79 7.00
CA ASP A 31 12.92 5.82 8.00
C ASP A 31 11.56 6.19 8.61
N HIS A 32 10.98 7.32 8.21
CA HIS A 32 9.75 7.89 8.75
C HIS A 32 8.69 8.15 7.66
N ILE A 33 8.69 7.35 6.59
CA ILE A 33 7.61 7.35 5.60
C ILE A 33 6.42 6.58 6.16
N ASN A 34 5.25 7.20 6.11
CA ASN A 34 3.99 6.58 6.52
C ASN A 34 3.37 5.79 5.36
N TYR A 35 3.79 4.54 5.18
CA TYR A 35 3.25 3.67 4.13
C TYR A 35 1.78 3.30 4.35
N ASP A 36 1.29 3.27 5.59
CA ASP A 36 -0.13 3.02 5.88
C ASP A 36 -1.02 4.14 5.33
N LEU A 37 -0.60 5.40 5.49
CA LEU A 37 -1.29 6.55 4.89
C LEU A 37 -1.34 6.46 3.36
N LEU A 38 -0.22 6.06 2.76
CA LEU A 38 -0.10 5.86 1.33
C LEU A 38 -1.08 4.77 0.85
N GLU A 39 -1.17 3.67 1.59
CA GLU A 39 -2.07 2.54 1.33
C GLU A 39 -3.56 2.94 1.44
N ASP A 40 -3.93 3.64 2.51
CA ASP A 40 -5.26 4.20 2.75
C ASP A 40 -5.73 5.09 1.58
N LEU A 41 -4.84 5.96 1.10
CA LEU A 41 -5.11 6.83 -0.04
C LEU A 41 -5.44 6.07 -1.33
N LYS A 42 -4.90 4.86 -1.51
CA LYS A 42 -5.21 4.03 -2.68
C LYS A 42 -6.42 3.14 -2.47
N ASN A 43 -6.62 2.68 -1.25
CA ASN A 43 -7.77 1.86 -0.88
C ASN A 43 -9.09 2.63 -0.94
N GLY A 44 -9.04 3.96 -0.97
CA GLY A 44 -10.23 4.77 -1.12
C GLY A 44 -10.84 5.24 0.20
N SER A 45 -10.08 5.14 1.30
CA SER A 45 -10.58 5.40 2.65
C SER A 45 -9.47 5.91 3.54
N ILE A 46 -9.74 6.93 4.34
CA ILE A 46 -8.82 7.40 5.39
C ILE A 46 -9.61 7.72 6.67
N TRP A 47 -9.04 7.34 7.81
CA TRP A 47 -9.59 7.67 9.12
C TRP A 47 -9.10 9.05 9.59
N SER A 48 -10.04 9.96 9.87
CA SER A 48 -9.76 11.30 10.39
C SER A 48 -10.24 11.40 11.83
N PRO A 49 -9.38 11.14 12.85
CA PRO A 49 -9.78 11.19 14.25
C PRO A 49 -9.81 12.61 14.84
N LYS A 50 -9.25 13.62 14.15
CA LYS A 50 -9.12 14.98 14.69
C LYS A 50 -10.48 15.69 14.73
N TYR A 51 -10.80 16.26 15.89
CA TYR A 51 -11.99 17.05 16.25
C TYR A 51 -13.32 16.29 16.18
N GLN A 52 -13.64 15.73 15.03
CA GLN A 52 -14.79 14.86 14.83
C GLN A 52 -14.31 13.63 14.06
N SER A 53 -14.35 12.50 14.73
CA SER A 53 -13.91 11.22 14.17
C SER A 53 -14.82 10.84 12.99
N ALA A 54 -14.25 10.83 11.79
CA ALA A 54 -14.96 10.49 10.58
C ALA A 54 -14.09 9.64 9.64
N VAL A 55 -14.71 8.68 8.95
CA VAL A 55 -14.07 8.00 7.82
C VAL A 55 -14.35 8.83 6.57
N LYS A 56 -13.30 9.30 5.91
CA LYS A 56 -13.42 9.92 4.58
C LYS A 56 -13.21 8.82 3.55
N THR A 57 -14.23 8.54 2.73
CA THR A 57 -14.17 7.54 1.65
C THR A 57 -14.43 8.15 0.29
N TRP A 58 -13.90 7.54 -0.77
CA TRP A 58 -14.12 7.96 -2.15
C TRP A 58 -14.10 6.76 -3.11
N LYS A 59 -14.71 6.92 -4.28
CA LYS A 59 -14.91 5.85 -5.27
C LYS A 59 -13.97 5.93 -6.49
N TYR A 60 -13.08 6.91 -6.53
CA TYR A 60 -12.15 7.12 -7.65
C TYR A 60 -10.72 6.76 -7.27
N ASN A 61 -9.88 6.48 -8.26
CA ASN A 61 -8.48 6.19 -8.03
C ASN A 61 -7.70 7.48 -7.74
N VAL A 62 -7.08 7.57 -6.56
CA VAL A 62 -6.16 8.66 -6.22
C VAL A 62 -4.78 8.36 -6.80
N LYS A 63 -4.26 9.31 -7.57
CA LYS A 63 -2.87 9.26 -8.03
C LYS A 63 -2.00 9.80 -6.93
N VAL A 64 -1.18 8.92 -6.35
CA VAL A 64 -0.19 9.30 -5.34
C VAL A 64 1.18 9.26 -5.98
N ILE A 65 1.88 10.39 -5.92
CA ILE A 65 3.20 10.59 -6.48
C ILE A 65 4.15 10.89 -5.33
N CYS A 66 5.26 10.17 -5.24
CA CYS A 66 6.24 10.35 -4.18
C CYS A 66 7.58 10.74 -4.80
N PHE A 67 8.13 11.88 -4.40
CA PHE A 67 9.50 12.27 -4.70
C PHE A 67 10.40 11.90 -3.53
N SER A 68 11.52 11.22 -3.79
CA SER A 68 12.46 10.83 -2.73
C SER A 68 13.87 10.63 -3.24
N ASN A 69 14.88 11.14 -2.52
CA ASN A 69 16.28 10.96 -2.90
C ASN A 69 16.87 9.57 -2.54
N PHE A 70 16.01 8.57 -2.37
CA PHE A 70 16.34 7.20 -1.97
C PHE A 70 15.29 6.24 -2.52
N PRO A 71 15.63 4.95 -2.71
CA PRO A 71 14.68 3.96 -3.18
C PRO A 71 13.59 3.68 -2.12
N PRO A 72 12.34 3.42 -2.54
CA PRO A 72 11.27 3.05 -1.61
C PRO A 72 11.55 1.68 -1.00
N LYS A 73 10.97 1.42 0.18
CA LYS A 73 10.95 0.10 0.78
C LYS A 73 9.86 -0.74 0.12
N TYR A 74 10.24 -1.55 -0.86
CA TYR A 74 9.30 -2.28 -1.72
C TYR A 74 8.40 -3.27 -0.96
N GLU A 75 8.87 -3.77 0.18
CA GLU A 75 8.14 -4.70 1.04
C GLU A 75 7.05 -3.99 1.87
N ALA A 76 7.02 -2.65 1.89
CA ALA A 76 6.08 -1.89 2.70
C ALA A 76 4.67 -1.79 2.07
N LEU A 77 4.55 -1.93 0.75
CA LEU A 77 3.28 -1.97 0.04
C LEU A 77 3.23 -3.18 -0.88
N SER A 78 2.01 -3.56 -1.30
CA SER A 78 1.83 -4.63 -2.28
C SER A 78 2.58 -4.35 -3.60
N HIS A 79 3.08 -5.41 -4.25
CA HIS A 79 3.99 -5.30 -5.39
C HIS A 79 3.35 -4.65 -6.62
N ASP A 80 2.05 -4.88 -6.82
CA ASP A 80 1.22 -4.31 -7.89
C ASP A 80 1.01 -2.79 -7.76
N ARG A 81 1.34 -2.24 -6.59
CA ARG A 81 1.20 -0.82 -6.32
C ARG A 81 2.38 -0.04 -6.90
N TRP A 82 3.58 -0.59 -6.96
CA TRP A 82 4.75 0.20 -7.36
C TRP A 82 4.84 0.47 -8.87
N ASN A 83 5.03 1.73 -9.24
CA ASN A 83 5.73 2.07 -10.49
C ASN A 83 6.79 3.12 -10.16
N VAL A 84 8.05 2.72 -10.26
CA VAL A 84 9.20 3.52 -9.83
C VAL A 84 9.94 4.04 -11.06
N LEU A 85 10.15 5.35 -11.06
CA LEU A 85 10.94 6.09 -12.01
C LEU A 85 12.18 6.59 -11.30
N GLU A 86 13.32 6.45 -11.94
CA GLU A 86 14.59 6.98 -11.46
C GLU A 86 15.03 8.13 -12.37
N LEU A 87 15.38 9.26 -11.77
CA LEU A 87 15.93 10.41 -12.44
C LEU A 87 17.45 10.27 -12.50
N ARG A 88 17.97 9.85 -13.67
CA ARG A 88 19.41 9.81 -13.95
C ARG A 88 19.73 10.70 -15.14
N ASP A 89 20.76 11.53 -15.01
CA ASP A 89 21.26 12.41 -16.07
C ASP A 89 20.16 13.28 -16.71
N GLY A 90 19.24 13.79 -15.89
CA GLY A 90 18.09 14.59 -16.32
C GLY A 90 17.01 13.83 -17.08
N LYS A 91 17.09 12.49 -17.13
CA LYS A 91 16.11 11.62 -17.79
C LYS A 91 15.42 10.70 -16.79
N LEU A 92 14.10 10.59 -16.91
CA LEU A 92 13.31 9.63 -16.16
C LEU A 92 13.42 8.25 -16.80
N ARG A 93 13.86 7.26 -16.03
CA ARG A 93 13.98 5.86 -16.45
C ARG A 93 13.06 5.01 -15.58
N ARG A 94 12.25 4.12 -16.16
CA ARG A 94 11.52 3.12 -15.36
C ARG A 94 12.50 2.13 -14.76
N THR A 95 12.43 1.95 -13.45
CA THR A 95 13.14 0.88 -12.76
C THR A 95 12.41 -0.44 -13.05
N ARG A 96 13.18 -1.51 -13.32
CA ARG A 96 12.60 -2.85 -13.44
C ARG A 96 11.97 -3.22 -12.09
N ALA A 97 10.80 -3.86 -12.12
CA ALA A 97 9.99 -4.17 -10.95
C ALA A 97 10.83 -4.71 -9.78
N PRO A 98 10.43 -4.43 -8.52
CA PRO A 98 11.13 -4.95 -7.36
C PRO A 98 11.41 -6.44 -7.49
N PRO A 99 12.58 -6.91 -7.02
CA PRO A 99 12.87 -8.34 -7.00
C PRO A 99 11.73 -9.00 -6.21
N THR A 100 10.93 -9.83 -6.89
CA THR A 100 9.92 -10.65 -6.22
C THR A 100 10.62 -11.40 -5.09
N PRO A 101 10.17 -11.32 -3.84
CA PRO A 101 10.68 -12.20 -2.80
C PRO A 101 10.44 -13.62 -3.32
N SER A 102 11.53 -14.34 -3.59
CA SER A 102 11.46 -15.74 -3.97
C SER A 102 10.60 -16.42 -2.92
N SER A 103 9.45 -16.95 -3.32
CA SER A 103 8.57 -17.74 -2.47
C SER A 103 9.32 -18.99 -2.02
N THR A 104 10.15 -18.86 -0.99
CA THR A 104 10.61 -19.98 -0.19
C THR A 104 9.45 -20.34 0.73
N HIS A 105 8.40 -20.93 0.16
CA HIS A 105 7.54 -21.77 0.97
C HIS A 105 8.40 -22.98 1.37
N PRO A 106 8.63 -23.23 2.67
CA PRO A 106 9.15 -24.51 3.08
C PRO A 106 8.16 -25.55 2.57
N ILE A 107 8.60 -26.45 1.69
CA ILE A 107 7.84 -27.62 1.31
C ILE A 107 7.69 -28.43 2.60
N HIS A 108 6.60 -28.24 3.33
CA HIS A 108 6.21 -29.11 4.42
C HIS A 108 5.83 -30.46 3.79
N ARG A 109 6.83 -31.33 3.63
CA ARG A 109 6.60 -32.75 3.35
C ARG A 109 5.78 -33.31 4.51
N GLY A 110 4.67 -33.95 4.15
CA GLY A 110 3.64 -34.38 5.07
C GLY A 110 4.14 -35.29 6.19
N GLY A 111 3.54 -35.07 7.35
CA GLY A 111 3.47 -36.04 8.44
C GLY A 111 2.10 -35.88 9.07
N HIS A 112 1.15 -36.77 8.74
CA HIS A 112 -0.07 -36.93 9.51
C HIS A 112 0.28 -37.52 10.87
N PRO A 113 -0.32 -37.02 11.97
CA PRO A 113 -0.76 -37.96 12.99
C PRO A 113 -2.23 -37.76 13.42
N ALA A 114 -2.86 -38.93 13.55
CA ALA A 114 -3.92 -39.36 14.46
C ALA A 114 -5.05 -38.38 14.86
N ARG A 115 -6.26 -38.80 14.48
CA ARG A 115 -7.55 -38.41 15.06
C ARG A 115 -7.53 -38.45 16.58
N HIS A 116 -7.96 -37.36 17.24
CA HIS A 116 -8.66 -37.44 18.52
C HIS A 116 -9.86 -36.49 18.53
N THR A 117 -10.97 -37.03 19.02
CA THR A 117 -12.32 -36.47 19.11
C THR A 117 -12.45 -35.47 20.26
N GLY A 118 -13.07 -34.31 20.04
CA GLY A 118 -13.38 -33.36 21.11
C GLY A 118 -14.28 -32.20 20.66
N ARG A 119 -15.39 -32.01 21.37
CA ARG A 119 -16.51 -31.08 21.13
C ARG A 119 -16.11 -29.59 21.18
N GLY A 120 -16.81 -28.77 20.37
CA GLY A 120 -17.28 -27.45 20.78
C GLY A 120 -16.81 -26.23 19.95
N GLY A 121 -17.76 -25.55 19.30
CA GLY A 121 -17.76 -24.08 19.23
C GLY A 121 -17.39 -23.39 17.90
N ARG A 122 -18.41 -22.73 17.32
CA ARG A 122 -18.44 -21.63 16.33
C ARG A 122 -18.16 -21.97 14.85
N PRO A 123 -19.06 -21.57 13.91
CA PRO A 123 -18.78 -21.67 12.48
C PRO A 123 -17.76 -20.61 12.06
N PRO A 124 -16.79 -20.93 11.18
CA PRO A 124 -15.87 -19.93 10.65
C PRO A 124 -16.57 -19.04 9.63
N HIS A 125 -16.33 -17.73 9.76
CA HIS A 125 -16.69 -16.73 8.76
C HIS A 125 -16.11 -17.14 7.39
N HIS A 126 -16.99 -17.46 6.44
CA HIS A 126 -16.63 -17.59 5.03
C HIS A 126 -16.14 -16.23 4.53
N TYR A 127 -14.83 -16.10 4.34
CA TYR A 127 -14.32 -15.11 3.39
C TYR A 127 -14.50 -15.71 2.00
N PRO A 128 -15.17 -15.02 1.05
CA PRO A 128 -15.30 -15.53 -0.30
C PRO A 128 -13.91 -15.73 -0.94
N HIS A 129 -13.73 -16.92 -1.50
CA HIS A 129 -12.54 -17.30 -2.25
C HIS A 129 -12.33 -16.34 -3.43
N TYR A 130 -11.16 -15.70 -3.48
CA TYR A 130 -10.74 -14.84 -4.58
C TYR A 130 -10.45 -15.69 -5.82
N HIS A 131 -11.32 -15.63 -6.82
CA HIS A 131 -11.09 -16.19 -8.15
C HIS A 131 -10.24 -15.21 -8.99
N PRO A 132 -9.04 -15.59 -9.48
CA PRO A 132 -8.24 -14.72 -10.32
C PRO A 132 -8.56 -14.97 -11.80
N SER A 133 -9.58 -14.31 -12.35
CA SER A 133 -9.76 -14.33 -13.81
C SER A 133 -10.43 -13.10 -14.43
N GLU A 134 -10.66 -12.02 -13.69
CA GLU A 134 -11.15 -10.76 -14.28
C GLU A 134 -10.28 -9.60 -13.78
N ARG A 135 -9.76 -8.79 -14.71
CA ARG A 135 -8.95 -7.60 -14.38
C ARG A 135 -9.76 -6.72 -13.44
N SER A 136 -9.27 -6.57 -12.22
CA SER A 136 -9.95 -5.78 -11.20
C SER A 136 -9.91 -4.29 -11.58
N PRO A 137 -10.97 -3.50 -11.34
CA PRO A 137 -11.00 -2.05 -11.57
C PRO A 137 -9.95 -1.24 -10.78
N TRP A 138 -9.14 -1.92 -9.96
CA TRP A 138 -8.20 -1.39 -8.98
C TRP A 138 -6.77 -1.24 -9.48
N ASP A 139 -6.52 -1.27 -10.80
CA ASP A 139 -5.20 -1.03 -11.41
C ASP A 139 -4.66 0.39 -11.08
N SER A 140 -4.12 0.52 -9.87
CA SER A 140 -3.76 1.77 -9.21
C SER A 140 -2.26 1.89 -9.10
N THR A 141 -1.60 2.08 -10.24
CA THR A 141 -0.16 2.29 -10.27
C THR A 141 0.24 3.53 -9.45
N TRP A 142 1.34 3.40 -8.70
CA TRP A 142 2.04 4.50 -8.06
C TRP A 142 3.04 5.13 -9.01
N THR A 143 3.49 6.34 -8.73
CA THR A 143 4.70 6.86 -9.39
C THR A 143 5.62 7.39 -8.32
N THR A 144 6.62 6.59 -7.95
CA THR A 144 7.75 7.10 -7.17
C THR A 144 8.77 7.64 -8.15
N VAL A 145 9.22 8.87 -7.97
CA VAL A 145 10.34 9.45 -8.72
C VAL A 145 11.49 9.65 -7.75
N SER A 146 12.56 8.87 -7.95
CA SER A 146 13.78 8.95 -7.15
C SER A 146 14.93 9.62 -7.87
#